data_AF-A0A4Q5QT89-F1
#
_entry.id   AF-A0A4Q5QT89-F1
#
_cell.length_a   1.000
_cell.length_b   1.000
_cell.length_c   1.000
_cell.angle_alpha   90.00
_cell.angle_beta   90.00
_cell.angle_gamma   90.00
#
_symmetry.space_group_name_H-M   'P 1'
#
loop_
_entity.id
_entity.type
_entity.pdbx_description
1 polymer ?
#
loop_
_entity_poly.entity_id
_entity_poly.type
_entity_poly.pdbx_seq_one_letter_code
_entity_poly.pdbx_strand_id
1 'polypeptide(L)'
;MKYLYTILIAGLFINASAQKNFLKYVNPLIGTEKMGHTFPGATVPFGAVQLSPDTDTIPYEVNGKYNGDVYKYCAGYRYEDRTITGFSHTHFSGTGHSDLGDFLVMPTQGKLQLNPGIASNPKGGYRSAFSHANE
;
A
#
# COMPACT_ATOMS: atom_id res chain seq x y z
N MET A 1 2.75 -33.18 -52.29
CA MET A 1 1.74 -32.68 -51.34
C MET A 1 2.05 -32.93 -49.86
N LYS A 2 2.86 -33.94 -49.46
CA LYS A 2 3.25 -34.18 -48.05
C LYS A 2 4.14 -33.08 -47.43
N TYR A 3 5.08 -32.50 -48.19
CA TYR A 3 5.99 -31.47 -47.68
C TYR A 3 5.36 -30.08 -47.52
N LEU A 4 4.16 -29.86 -48.07
CA LEU A 4 3.47 -28.57 -47.98
C LEU A 4 2.82 -28.37 -46.60
N TYR A 5 2.40 -29.46 -45.94
CA TYR A 5 1.85 -29.43 -44.59
C TYR A 5 2.93 -29.26 -43.51
N THR A 6 4.16 -29.73 -43.76
CA THR A 6 5.27 -29.63 -42.79
C THR A 6 5.78 -28.20 -42.64
N ILE A 7 5.72 -27.38 -43.70
CA ILE A 7 6.12 -25.97 -43.65
C ILE A 7 5.05 -25.12 -42.93
N LEU A 8 3.78 -25.49 -43.03
CA LEU A 8 2.68 -24.76 -42.39
C LEU A 8 2.70 -24.87 -40.86
N ILE A 9 3.21 -25.97 -40.31
CA ILE A 9 3.30 -26.20 -38.85
C ILE A 9 4.54 -25.50 -38.25
N ALA A 10 5.61 -25.29 -39.03
CA ALA A 10 6.80 -24.57 -38.56
C ALA A 10 6.58 -23.04 -38.48
N GLY A 11 5.61 -22.49 -39.20
CA GLY A 11 5.29 -21.04 -39.20
C GLY A 11 4.54 -20.55 -37.96
N LEU A 12 4.04 -21.45 -37.10
CA LEU A 12 3.24 -21.10 -35.91
C LEU A 12 4.08 -20.92 -34.63
N PHE A 13 5.40 -21.09 -34.68
CA PHE A 13 6.27 -21.05 -33.50
C PHE A 13 7.09 -19.77 -33.32
N ILE A 14 6.86 -18.72 -34.12
CA ILE A 14 7.70 -17.52 -34.08
C ILE A 14 6.86 -16.31 -33.68
N ASN A 15 6.88 -16.04 -32.38
CA ASN A 15 7.00 -14.73 -31.71
C ASN A 15 6.20 -14.70 -30.40
N ALA A 16 6.66 -15.46 -29.40
CA ALA A 16 6.50 -15.03 -28.02
C ALA A 16 7.51 -13.90 -27.79
N SER A 17 7.20 -12.68 -28.26
CA SER A 17 7.94 -11.50 -27.86
C SER A 17 7.72 -11.32 -26.37
N ALA A 18 8.76 -11.53 -25.57
CA ALA A 18 8.73 -11.20 -24.15
C ALA A 18 8.38 -9.71 -24.03
N GLN A 19 7.18 -9.42 -23.52
CA GLN A 19 6.71 -8.06 -23.33
C GLN A 19 7.73 -7.33 -22.45
N LYS A 20 8.22 -6.17 -22.89
CA LYS A 20 9.19 -5.39 -22.14
C LYS A 20 8.57 -5.04 -20.78
N ASN A 21 9.14 -5.60 -19.71
CA ASN A 21 8.65 -5.34 -18.37
C ASN A 21 9.07 -3.92 -17.93
N PHE A 22 8.14 -2.98 -18.03
CA PHE A 22 8.31 -1.60 -17.56
C PHE A 22 8.08 -1.45 -16.05
N LEU A 23 7.44 -2.43 -15.39
CA LEU A 23 7.13 -2.37 -13.96
C LEU A 23 8.39 -2.27 -13.10
N LYS A 24 9.52 -2.78 -13.58
CA LYS A 24 10.83 -2.67 -12.90
C LYS A 24 11.32 -1.23 -12.68
N TYR A 25 10.73 -0.25 -13.38
CA TYR A 25 11.07 1.16 -13.21
C TYR A 25 10.21 1.86 -12.15
N VAL A 26 9.16 1.19 -11.66
CA VAL A 26 8.25 1.75 -10.65
C VAL A 26 8.74 1.34 -9.27
N ASN A 27 8.89 2.32 -8.38
CA ASN A 27 9.11 2.10 -6.96
C ASN A 27 8.00 2.83 -6.17
N PRO A 28 6.98 2.12 -5.66
CA PRO A 28 5.87 2.71 -4.91
C PRO A 28 6.28 3.43 -3.61
N LEU A 29 7.47 3.17 -3.09
CA LEU A 29 7.97 3.81 -1.87
C LEU A 29 8.45 5.25 -2.13
N ILE A 30 8.69 5.66 -3.38
CA ILE A 30 9.05 7.03 -3.69
C ILE A 30 7.86 7.96 -3.36
N GLY A 31 8.09 8.93 -2.47
CA GLY A 31 7.06 9.87 -2.00
C GLY A 31 6.36 9.46 -0.70
N THR A 32 6.68 8.29 -0.15
CA THR A 32 6.10 7.80 1.13
C THR A 32 6.83 8.32 2.37
N GLU A 33 7.99 8.95 2.18
CA GLU A 33 8.76 9.61 3.24
C GLU A 33 8.46 11.13 3.23
N LYS A 34 8.60 11.80 4.39
CA LYS A 34 8.42 13.27 4.50
C LYS A 34 7.07 13.73 3.95
N MET A 35 7.03 14.69 3.02
CA MET A 35 5.78 15.39 2.64
C MET A 35 5.37 15.08 1.19
N GLY A 36 5.73 13.91 0.68
CA GLY A 36 5.24 13.45 -0.63
C GLY A 36 3.80 12.94 -0.55
N HIS A 37 3.45 12.28 0.57
CA HIS A 37 2.13 11.73 0.85
C HIS A 37 1.61 10.81 -0.25
N THR A 38 2.45 9.95 -0.80
CA THR A 38 2.00 8.81 -1.62
C THR A 38 1.79 7.57 -0.74
N PHE A 39 1.10 6.57 -1.26
CA PHE A 39 0.90 5.28 -0.58
C PHE A 39 1.58 4.16 -1.38
N PRO A 40 2.16 3.13 -0.71
CA PRO A 40 2.84 2.02 -1.40
C PRO A 40 1.89 0.89 -1.81
N GLY A 41 0.63 0.95 -1.38
CA GLY A 41 -0.39 -0.07 -1.60
C GLY A 41 -0.71 -0.42 -3.04
N ALA A 42 -1.34 -1.59 -3.20
CA ALA A 42 -1.73 -2.13 -4.49
C ALA A 42 -2.96 -1.38 -5.05
N THR A 43 -2.84 -0.92 -6.28
CA THR A 43 -3.96 -0.41 -7.08
C THR A 43 -3.70 -0.60 -8.57
N VAL A 44 -4.77 -0.58 -9.35
CA VAL A 44 -4.70 -0.56 -10.82
C VAL A 44 -4.73 0.89 -11.31
N PRO A 45 -4.30 1.19 -12.55
CA PRO A 45 -4.43 2.53 -13.10
C PRO A 45 -5.87 3.05 -12.98
N PHE A 46 -6.03 4.19 -12.30
CA PHE A 46 -7.33 4.84 -12.01
C PHE A 46 -8.30 3.96 -11.19
N GLY A 47 -7.78 2.99 -10.43
CA GLY A 47 -8.58 2.14 -9.55
C GLY A 47 -9.19 2.91 -8.40
N ALA A 48 -10.48 2.64 -8.12
CA ALA A 48 -11.18 3.22 -6.99
C ALA A 48 -10.82 2.58 -5.64
N VAL A 49 -10.21 1.39 -5.67
CA VAL A 49 -9.65 0.72 -4.49
C VAL A 49 -8.15 0.93 -4.46
N GLN A 50 -7.65 1.40 -3.33
CA GLN A 50 -6.24 1.57 -3.03
C GLN A 50 -5.93 0.77 -1.76
N LEU A 51 -5.66 -0.53 -1.89
CA LEU A 51 -5.38 -1.39 -0.75
C LEU A 51 -3.95 -1.11 -0.26
N SER A 52 -3.80 -0.39 0.85
CA SER A 52 -2.49 0.07 1.34
C SER A 52 -2.35 -0.13 2.85
N PRO A 53 -1.12 -0.35 3.35
CA PRO A 53 -0.85 -0.28 4.78
C PRO A 53 -1.07 1.14 5.33
N ASP A 54 -1.63 1.21 6.53
CA ASP A 54 -1.68 2.41 7.36
C ASP A 54 -0.63 2.29 8.47
N THR A 55 0.25 3.29 8.58
CA THR A 55 1.20 3.37 9.70
C THR A 55 0.63 4.14 10.88
N ASP A 56 -0.42 4.93 10.71
CA ASP A 56 -1.22 5.45 11.83
C ASP A 56 -2.65 5.82 11.38
N THR A 57 -3.54 5.96 12.35
CA THR A 57 -4.95 6.35 12.17
C THR A 57 -5.30 7.45 13.17
N ILE A 58 -4.53 8.54 13.16
CA ILE A 58 -4.73 9.65 14.09
C ILE A 58 -5.95 10.49 13.68
N PRO A 59 -6.77 10.93 14.64
CA PRO A 59 -7.97 11.69 14.33
C PRO A 59 -7.61 13.10 13.84
N TYR A 60 -8.41 13.63 12.90
CA TYR A 60 -8.33 15.02 12.42
C TYR A 60 -8.50 16.04 13.56
N GLU A 61 -9.33 15.71 14.55
CA GLU A 61 -9.64 16.59 15.68
C GLU A 61 -9.52 15.82 16.99
N VAL A 62 -8.93 16.47 18.00
CA VAL A 62 -8.91 16.00 19.39
C VAL A 62 -9.44 17.12 20.29
N ASN A 63 -10.51 16.84 21.03
CA ASN A 63 -11.13 17.79 21.98
C ASN A 63 -11.50 19.15 21.36
N GLY A 64 -12.12 19.18 20.17
CA GLY A 64 -12.54 20.44 19.54
C GLY A 64 -11.43 21.19 18.81
N LYS A 65 -10.23 20.61 18.68
CA LYS A 65 -9.07 21.27 18.07
C LYS A 65 -8.44 20.41 16.99
N TYR A 66 -8.04 21.06 15.90
CA TYR A 66 -7.29 20.44 14.83
C TYR A 66 -6.02 19.77 15.36
N ASN A 67 -5.83 18.52 14.98
CA ASN A 67 -4.65 17.74 15.26
C ASN A 67 -3.62 17.93 14.14
N GLY A 68 -2.62 18.78 14.37
CA GLY A 68 -1.58 19.06 13.37
C GLY A 68 -0.77 17.83 12.94
N ASP A 69 -0.69 16.78 13.77
CA ASP A 69 0.02 15.56 13.41
C ASP A 69 -0.65 14.82 12.25
N VAL A 70 -1.97 14.98 12.07
CA VAL A 70 -2.75 14.31 11.00
C VAL A 70 -2.19 14.61 9.62
N TYR A 71 -1.59 15.79 9.45
CA TYR A 71 -0.95 16.20 8.19
C TYR A 71 0.17 15.25 7.75
N LYS A 72 0.87 14.62 8.69
CA LYS A 72 1.94 13.67 8.35
C LYS A 72 1.38 12.44 7.62
N TYR A 73 0.13 12.07 7.92
CA TYR A 73 -0.50 10.81 7.53
C TYR A 73 -1.56 11.00 6.44
N CYS A 74 -1.43 12.03 5.58
CA CYS A 74 -2.41 12.32 4.52
C CYS A 74 -2.74 11.14 3.59
N ALA A 75 -1.82 10.18 3.45
CA ALA A 75 -1.98 8.97 2.64
C ALA A 75 -1.92 7.67 3.47
N GLY A 76 -2.09 7.75 4.79
CA GLY A 76 -2.10 6.59 5.70
C GLY A 76 -0.72 6.04 6.08
N TYR A 77 0.27 6.12 5.18
CA TYR A 77 1.59 5.51 5.35
C TYR A 77 2.74 6.52 5.48
N ARG A 78 3.69 6.22 6.37
CA ARG A 78 5.00 6.88 6.54
C ARG A 78 6.13 5.88 6.43
N TYR A 79 7.06 6.10 5.51
CA TYR A 79 8.24 5.24 5.40
C TYR A 79 9.09 5.23 6.68
N GLU A 80 9.06 6.29 7.49
CA GLU A 80 9.88 6.35 8.71
C GLU A 80 9.32 5.48 9.85
N ASP A 81 8.03 5.16 9.80
CA ASP A 81 7.35 4.42 10.84
C ASP A 81 7.72 2.94 10.83
N ARG A 82 7.73 2.33 12.01
CA ARG A 82 8.13 0.91 12.20
C ARG A 82 6.97 0.03 12.64
N THR A 83 5.76 0.56 12.56
CA THR A 83 4.54 -0.15 12.93
C THR A 83 3.40 0.18 11.99
N ILE A 84 2.50 -0.77 11.77
CA ILE A 84 1.26 -0.60 11.01
C ILE A 84 0.03 -0.90 11.86
N THR A 85 -1.03 -0.12 11.65
CA THR A 85 -2.36 -0.36 12.25
C THR A 85 -3.15 -1.39 11.46
N GLY A 86 -2.91 -1.52 10.15
CA GLY A 86 -3.58 -2.50 9.30
C GLY A 86 -3.49 -2.12 7.84
N PHE A 87 -4.44 -2.61 7.05
CA PHE A 87 -4.57 -2.32 5.62
C PHE A 87 -5.99 -1.81 5.34
N SER A 88 -6.11 -0.58 4.87
CA SER A 88 -7.40 0.00 4.46
C SER A 88 -7.50 0.07 2.94
N HIS A 89 -8.69 0.36 2.42
CA HIS A 89 -9.05 0.15 1.01
C HIS A 89 -9.19 1.44 0.19
N THR A 90 -9.11 2.60 0.84
CA THR A 90 -9.26 3.92 0.21
C THR A 90 -8.17 4.86 0.67
N HIS A 91 -7.47 5.52 -0.26
CA HIS A 91 -6.36 6.41 0.04
C HIS A 91 -6.26 7.54 -0.97
N PHE A 92 -5.93 8.73 -0.49
CA PHE A 92 -5.49 9.83 -1.35
C PHE A 92 -3.99 9.73 -1.65
N SER A 93 -3.58 10.12 -2.86
CA SER A 93 -2.18 10.17 -3.27
C SER A 93 -1.75 11.61 -3.54
N GLY A 94 -0.82 12.12 -2.73
CA GLY A 94 -0.17 13.42 -2.89
C GLY A 94 -0.95 14.61 -2.33
N THR A 95 -1.89 14.38 -1.40
CA THR A 95 -2.73 15.45 -0.83
C THR A 95 -2.04 16.18 0.32
N GLY A 96 -2.52 17.39 0.60
CA GLY A 96 -2.15 18.18 1.79
C GLY A 96 -3.17 18.07 2.94
N HIS A 97 -4.10 17.12 2.86
CA HIS A 97 -5.13 16.86 3.84
C HIS A 97 -5.36 15.36 3.97
N SER A 98 -5.62 14.90 5.19
CA SER A 98 -5.87 13.50 5.52
C SER A 98 -7.36 13.21 5.55
N ASP A 99 -7.77 12.19 4.82
CA ASP A 99 -9.12 11.62 4.80
C ASP A 99 -9.01 10.17 4.25
N LEU A 100 -10.13 9.49 4.06
CA LEU A 100 -10.19 8.07 3.67
C LEU A 100 -9.55 7.16 4.74
N GLY A 101 -8.88 6.08 4.34
CA GLY A 101 -8.44 5.04 5.27
C GLY A 101 -9.59 4.09 5.66
N ASP A 102 -10.56 3.90 4.76
CA ASP A 102 -11.79 3.17 5.06
C ASP A 102 -11.60 1.65 5.00
N PHE A 103 -12.38 0.93 5.80
CA PHE A 103 -12.38 -0.53 5.88
C PHE A 103 -11.00 -1.12 6.24
N LEU A 104 -10.47 -0.71 7.39
CA LEU A 104 -9.22 -1.24 7.94
C LEU A 104 -9.36 -2.72 8.30
N VAL A 105 -8.50 -3.55 7.71
CA VAL A 105 -8.34 -4.96 8.03
C VAL A 105 -6.97 -5.18 8.65
N MET A 106 -6.94 -5.70 9.88
CA MET A 106 -5.72 -6.09 10.57
C MET A 106 -5.74 -7.60 10.87
N PRO A 107 -4.91 -8.42 10.20
CA PRO A 107 -4.76 -9.82 10.59
C PRO A 107 -4.06 -9.90 11.95
N THR A 108 -4.65 -10.64 12.88
CA THR A 108 -4.10 -10.80 14.24
C THR A 108 -4.10 -12.27 14.65
N GLN A 109 -3.21 -12.61 15.57
CA GLN A 109 -3.18 -13.89 16.26
C GLN A 109 -3.17 -13.63 17.78
N GLY A 110 -3.77 -14.55 18.55
CA GLY A 110 -3.76 -14.50 20.00
C GLY A 110 -4.95 -13.74 20.57
N LYS A 111 -4.73 -13.00 21.67
CA LYS A 111 -5.79 -12.27 22.36
C LYS A 111 -6.30 -11.13 21.47
N LEU A 112 -7.60 -11.11 21.23
CA LEU A 112 -8.25 -10.02 20.50
C LEU A 112 -8.02 -8.68 21.21
N GLN A 113 -7.49 -7.72 20.46
CA GLN A 113 -7.33 -6.33 20.88
C GLN A 113 -8.20 -5.46 19.97
N LEU A 114 -8.99 -4.56 20.56
CA LEU A 114 -9.97 -3.76 19.82
C LEU A 114 -9.48 -2.34 19.51
N ASN A 115 -8.32 -1.96 20.07
CA ASN A 115 -7.71 -0.65 19.85
C ASN A 115 -6.32 -0.84 19.23
N PRO A 116 -5.85 0.12 18.39
CA PRO A 116 -4.54 0.02 17.74
C PRO A 116 -3.38 0.13 18.71
N GLY A 117 -3.58 0.73 19.88
CA GLY A 117 -2.47 1.09 20.76
C GLY A 117 -1.63 2.21 20.16
N ILE A 118 -0.38 2.34 20.61
CA ILE A 118 0.52 3.43 20.20
C ILE A 118 1.82 2.87 19.62
N ALA A 119 2.45 3.62 18.71
CA ALA A 119 3.68 3.18 18.04
C ALA A 119 4.84 2.85 19.01
N SER A 120 4.94 3.56 20.15
CA SER A 120 5.95 3.30 21.17
C SER A 120 5.70 2.05 22.02
N ASN A 121 4.48 1.48 21.98
CA ASN A 121 4.10 0.25 22.66
C ASN A 121 3.12 -0.57 21.79
N PRO A 122 3.61 -1.18 20.69
CA PRO A 122 2.74 -1.86 19.72
C PRO A 122 2.01 -3.07 20.34
N LYS A 123 2.58 -3.71 21.36
CA LYS A 123 1.95 -4.84 22.06
C LYS A 123 0.73 -4.45 22.90
N GLY A 124 0.54 -3.15 23.16
CA GLY A 124 -0.63 -2.63 23.87
C GLY A 124 -1.89 -2.48 23.00
N GLY A 125 -1.81 -2.79 21.70
CA GLY A 125 -2.92 -2.78 20.77
C GLY A 125 -2.83 -3.88 19.71
N TYR A 126 -3.69 -3.81 18.69
CA TYR A 126 -3.61 -4.72 17.54
C TYR A 126 -2.50 -4.36 16.54
N ARG A 127 -1.87 -3.20 16.67
CA ARG A 127 -0.79 -2.71 15.79
C ARG A 127 0.40 -3.68 15.78
N SER A 128 0.99 -3.89 14.61
CA SER A 128 2.17 -4.76 14.44
C SER A 128 3.41 -3.96 14.10
N ALA A 129 4.57 -4.42 14.58
CA ALA A 129 5.86 -3.96 14.05
C ALA A 129 6.09 -4.54 12.64
N PHE A 130 6.83 -3.83 11.80
CA PHE A 130 7.30 -4.29 10.49
C PHE A 130 8.70 -3.74 10.20
N SER A 131 9.31 -4.17 9.09
CA SER A 131 10.59 -3.64 8.62
C SER A 131 10.65 -3.63 7.10
N HIS A 132 11.19 -2.57 6.49
CA HIS A 132 11.40 -2.50 5.02
C HIS A 132 12.37 -3.54 4.47
N ALA A 133 13.12 -4.24 5.33
CA ALA A 133 13.91 -5.40 4.92
C ALA A 133 13.04 -6.61 4.54
N ASN A 134 11.78 -6.61 4.98
CA ASN A 134 10.78 -7.64 4.75
C ASN A 134 9.39 -7.01 4.64
N GLU A 135 9.20 -6.24 3.57
CA GLU A 135 7.98 -5.56 3.16
C GLU A 135 7.59 -5.98 1.74
#